data_AF-A0A6L8QAM7-F1
#
_entry.id   AF-A0A6L8QAM7-F1
#
_cell.length_a   1.000
_cell.length_b   1.000
_cell.length_c   1.000
_cell.angle_alpha   90.00
_cell.angle_beta   90.00
_cell.angle_gamma   90.00
#
_symmetry.space_group_name_H-M   'P 1'
#
loop_
_entity.id
_entity.type
_entity.pdbx_description
1 polymer ?
#
loop_
_entity_poly.entity_id
_entity_poly.type
_entity_poly.pdbx_seq_one_letter_code
_entity_poly.pdbx_strand_id
1 'polypeptide(L)'
;MKFRAGNKIGGFDDWRLPNVDEVASLYDESCQTPGKGGVTLHIDPVFPEGAFKTAWMAGDTSTRRPRFDYSEGKVVSVEEYSFGSVRICRKDKVMKSQSPSRRK
;
A
#
# COMPACT_ATOMS: atom_id res chain seq x y z
N MET A 1 2.88 -19.71 28.59
CA MET A 1 3.60 -19.26 27.38
C MET A 1 3.56 -17.74 27.30
N LYS A 2 4.71 -17.06 27.24
CA LYS A 2 4.79 -15.60 27.02
C LYS A 2 5.02 -15.35 25.53
N PHE A 3 4.08 -14.69 24.85
CA PHE A 3 4.34 -14.12 23.53
C PHE A 3 5.41 -13.03 23.70
N ARG A 4 6.58 -13.20 23.08
CA ARG A 4 7.64 -12.18 23.10
C ARG A 4 7.17 -10.94 22.35
N ALA A 5 7.45 -9.78 22.92
CA ALA A 5 7.08 -8.47 22.41
C ALA A 5 7.63 -8.23 21.00
N GLY A 6 6.75 -7.77 20.10
CA GLY A 6 7.07 -6.87 18.99
C GLY A 6 8.05 -7.41 17.95
N ASN A 7 7.55 -8.13 16.95
CA ASN A 7 8.28 -8.38 15.70
C ASN A 7 8.46 -7.07 14.94
N LYS A 8 9.51 -6.30 15.28
CA LYS A 8 9.91 -5.10 14.58
C LYS A 8 10.54 -5.49 13.24
N ILE A 9 9.82 -5.31 12.14
CA ILE A 9 10.36 -5.52 10.79
C ILE A 9 11.12 -4.25 10.42
N GLY A 10 12.40 -4.38 10.04
CA GLY A 10 13.24 -3.22 9.72
C GLY A 10 13.40 -2.23 10.88
N GLY A 11 13.27 -2.67 12.14
CA GLY A 11 13.36 -1.81 13.33
C GLY A 11 12.05 -1.10 13.72
N PHE A 12 10.96 -1.39 13.02
CA PHE A 12 9.71 -0.65 13.07
C PHE A 12 8.50 -1.56 13.37
N ASP A 13 7.55 -1.07 14.17
CA ASP A 13 6.33 -1.79 14.60
C ASP A 13 5.01 -1.12 14.19
N ASP A 14 5.06 0.02 13.50
CA ASP A 14 3.86 0.79 13.08
C ASP A 14 3.48 0.60 11.59
N TRP A 15 3.90 -0.51 11.00
CA TRP A 15 3.58 -0.86 9.61
C TRP A 15 2.07 -1.00 9.40
N ARG A 16 1.57 -0.43 8.31
CA ARG A 16 0.17 -0.51 7.87
C ARG A 16 0.07 -0.74 6.38
N LEU A 17 -1.13 -1.10 5.91
CA LEU A 17 -1.44 -1.03 4.49
C LEU A 17 -1.44 0.44 4.00
N PRO A 18 -1.07 0.68 2.74
CA PRO A 18 -1.11 2.01 2.14
C PRO A 18 -2.57 2.42 1.87
N ASN A 19 -2.88 3.71 1.91
CA ASN A 19 -4.17 4.24 1.46
C ASN A 19 -4.21 4.37 -0.08
N VAL A 20 -5.34 4.84 -0.62
CA VAL A 20 -5.56 5.01 -2.07
C VAL A 20 -4.53 5.97 -2.68
N ASP A 21 -4.30 7.11 -2.04
CA ASP A 21 -3.43 8.15 -2.57
C ASP A 21 -1.96 7.70 -2.56
N GLU A 22 -1.55 6.96 -1.54
CA GLU A 22 -0.20 6.40 -1.41
C GLU A 22 0.10 5.37 -2.51
N VAL A 23 -0.84 4.45 -2.80
CA VAL A 23 -0.63 3.51 -3.91
C VAL A 23 -0.69 4.22 -5.27
N ALA A 24 -1.59 5.18 -5.44
CA ALA A 24 -1.70 5.94 -6.68
C ALA A 24 -0.48 6.80 -6.95
N SER A 25 0.17 7.34 -5.91
CA SER A 25 1.37 8.18 -6.04
C SER A 25 2.59 7.46 -6.64
N LEU A 26 2.59 6.13 -6.62
CA LEU A 26 3.66 5.32 -7.23
C LEU A 26 3.41 5.06 -8.73
N TYR A 27 2.22 5.36 -9.25
CA TYR A 27 1.89 5.15 -10.64
C TYR A 27 2.48 6.27 -11.50
N ASP A 28 3.24 5.88 -12.52
CA ASP A 28 3.78 6.76 -13.55
C ASP A 28 3.69 6.05 -14.89
N GLU A 29 2.80 6.54 -15.76
CA GLU A 29 2.54 5.98 -17.10
C GLU A 29 3.80 5.94 -17.97
N SER A 30 4.80 6.78 -17.71
CA SER A 30 6.07 6.78 -18.43
C SER A 30 6.97 5.59 -18.07
N CYS A 31 6.75 4.96 -16.91
CA CYS A 31 7.51 3.80 -16.47
C CYS A 31 7.06 2.52 -17.19
N GLN A 32 8.01 1.63 -17.46
CA GLN A 32 7.77 0.35 -18.17
C GLN A 32 8.51 -0.80 -17.48
N THR A 33 8.21 -1.02 -16.20
CA THR A 33 8.87 -2.04 -15.39
C THR A 33 8.25 -3.42 -15.66
N PRO A 34 9.05 -4.46 -15.97
CA PRO A 34 8.52 -5.81 -16.15
C PRO A 34 7.87 -6.38 -14.88
N GLY A 35 6.59 -6.70 -14.97
CA GLY A 35 5.81 -7.36 -13.94
C GLY A 35 5.75 -8.88 -14.09
N LYS A 36 5.07 -9.52 -13.15
CA LYS A 36 4.83 -10.96 -13.19
C LYS A 36 3.98 -11.33 -14.41
N GLY A 37 4.39 -12.38 -15.13
CA GLY A 37 3.64 -12.89 -16.28
C GLY A 37 3.74 -12.02 -17.53
N GLY A 38 4.77 -11.17 -17.65
CA GLY A 38 4.99 -10.32 -18.83
C GLY A 38 4.11 -9.07 -18.89
N VAL A 39 3.40 -8.75 -17.80
CA VAL A 39 2.62 -7.52 -17.69
C VAL A 39 3.54 -6.33 -17.47
N THR A 40 3.35 -5.24 -18.20
CA THR A 40 4.07 -3.97 -17.94
C THR A 40 3.47 -3.26 -16.73
N LEU A 41 4.32 -2.82 -15.81
CA LEU A 41 3.94 -2.03 -14.66
C LEU A 41 4.44 -0.59 -14.82
N HIS A 42 3.54 0.35 -14.63
CA HIS A 42 3.80 1.79 -14.65
C HIS A 42 4.26 2.26 -13.28
N ILE A 43 5.41 1.74 -12.82
CA ILE A 43 6.05 2.06 -11.54
C ILE A 43 7.56 2.21 -11.72
N ASP A 44 8.18 3.02 -10.87
CA ASP A 44 9.62 3.28 -10.89
C ASP A 44 10.46 1.98 -10.77
N PRO A 45 11.50 1.80 -11.60
CA PRO A 45 12.37 0.62 -11.59
C PRO A 45 13.26 0.50 -10.33
N VAL A 46 13.22 1.46 -9.40
CA VAL A 46 13.76 1.31 -8.03
C VAL A 46 13.11 0.13 -7.31
N PHE A 47 11.90 -0.24 -7.71
CA PHE A 47 11.24 -1.44 -7.23
C PHE A 47 11.62 -2.65 -8.09
N PRO A 48 11.87 -3.82 -7.47
CA PRO A 48 12.29 -5.00 -8.21
C PRO A 48 11.21 -5.45 -9.20
N GLU A 49 11.68 -5.98 -10.33
CA GLU A 49 10.84 -6.60 -11.36
C GLU A 49 10.06 -7.82 -10.83
N GLY A 50 9.07 -8.26 -11.60
CA GLY A 50 8.30 -9.47 -11.29
C GLY A 50 7.22 -9.29 -10.22
N ALA A 51 6.90 -8.05 -9.85
CA ALA A 51 5.77 -7.75 -8.97
C ALA A 51 4.43 -8.08 -9.64
N PHE A 52 3.42 -8.40 -8.84
CA PHE A 52 2.05 -8.51 -9.34
C PHE A 52 1.48 -7.14 -9.68
N LYS A 53 0.68 -7.06 -10.75
CA LYS A 53 0.06 -5.82 -11.23
C LYS A 53 -0.88 -5.16 -10.23
N THR A 54 -1.58 -5.95 -9.43
CA THR A 54 -2.49 -5.43 -8.40
C THR A 54 -1.77 -5.32 -7.06
N ALA A 55 -2.00 -4.21 -6.37
CA ALA A 55 -1.49 -3.97 -5.02
C ALA A 55 -2.61 -3.83 -3.99
N TRP A 56 -2.42 -4.49 -2.84
CA TRP A 56 -3.30 -4.37 -1.70
C TRP A 56 -3.19 -2.99 -1.06
N MET A 57 -4.35 -2.43 -0.73
CA MET A 57 -4.51 -1.13 -0.09
C MET A 57 -5.47 -1.25 1.09
N ALA A 58 -5.37 -0.31 2.03
CA ALA A 58 -6.32 -0.16 3.12
C ALA A 58 -7.70 0.16 2.52
N GLY A 59 -8.71 -0.59 2.95
CA GLY A 59 -10.07 -0.44 2.48
C GLY A 59 -11.02 -1.15 3.44
N ASP A 60 -12.32 -0.84 3.30
CA ASP A 60 -13.33 -1.44 4.14
C ASP A 60 -13.37 -2.96 3.95
N THR A 61 -13.53 -3.66 5.08
CA THR A 61 -13.30 -5.10 5.26
C THR A 61 -14.35 -6.01 4.62
N SER A 62 -15.18 -5.48 3.72
CA SER A 62 -16.17 -6.24 2.96
C SER A 62 -15.53 -7.27 2.00
N THR A 63 -16.36 -8.10 1.38
CA THR A 63 -15.96 -9.13 0.41
C THR A 63 -15.26 -8.58 -0.84
N ARG A 64 -15.45 -7.29 -1.16
CA ARG A 64 -14.85 -6.64 -2.34
C ARG A 64 -13.71 -5.70 -1.93
N ARG A 65 -12.56 -6.28 -1.61
CA ARG A 65 -11.38 -5.50 -1.19
C ARG A 65 -10.78 -4.74 -2.38
N PRO A 66 -10.70 -3.40 -2.32
CA PRO A 66 -10.12 -2.61 -3.39
C PRO A 66 -8.63 -2.88 -3.49
N ARG A 67 -8.13 -2.86 -4.73
CA ARG A 67 -6.71 -3.01 -5.07
C ARG A 67 -6.37 -1.98 -6.13
N PHE A 68 -5.13 -1.51 -6.16
CA PHE A 68 -4.67 -0.61 -7.21
C PHE A 68 -3.95 -1.40 -8.29
N ASP A 69 -4.32 -1.22 -9.56
CA ASP A 69 -3.70 -1.89 -10.70
C ASP A 69 -2.63 -0.97 -11.32
N TYR A 70 -1.36 -1.32 -11.16
CA TYR A 70 -0.21 -0.58 -11.71
C TYR A 70 -0.02 -0.76 -13.22
N SER A 71 -0.75 -1.67 -13.87
CA SER A 71 -0.77 -1.76 -15.34
C SER A 71 -1.81 -0.84 -15.97
N GLU A 72 -2.80 -0.39 -15.21
CA GLU A 72 -3.94 0.39 -15.72
C GLU A 72 -4.18 1.72 -14.98
N GLY A 73 -3.47 1.98 -13.88
CA GLY A 73 -3.56 3.22 -13.10
C GLY A 73 -4.89 3.40 -12.37
N LYS A 74 -5.60 2.32 -12.03
CA LYS A 74 -6.95 2.39 -11.47
C LYS A 74 -7.20 1.45 -10.30
N VAL A 75 -8.16 1.81 -9.47
CA VAL A 75 -8.66 0.94 -8.40
C VAL A 75 -9.60 -0.10 -9.00
N VAL A 76 -9.35 -1.37 -8.68
CA VAL A 76 -10.16 -2.52 -9.08
C VAL A 76 -10.70 -3.24 -7.85
N SER A 77 -11.98 -3.63 -7.89
CA SER A 77 -12.57 -4.55 -6.92
C SER A 77 -12.65 -5.93 -7.55
N VAL A 78 -11.94 -6.91 -7.01
CA VAL A 78 -11.96 -8.29 -7.52
C VAL A 78 -12.75 -9.15 -6.54
N GLU A 79 -13.77 -9.84 -7.05
CA GLU A 79 -14.65 -10.72 -6.26
C GLU A 79 -13.98 -12.04 -5.89
N GLU A 80 -13.00 -12.48 -6.68
CA GLU A 80 -12.30 -13.75 -6.49
C GLU A 80 -11.01 -13.58 -5.69
N TYR A 81 -10.66 -14.64 -4.96
CA TYR A 81 -9.37 -14.80 -4.31
C TYR A 81 -8.27 -14.65 -5.35
N SER A 82 -7.57 -13.53 -5.32
CA SER A 82 -6.59 -13.18 -6.34
C SER A 82 -5.33 -12.67 -5.69
N PHE A 83 -4.20 -13.12 -6.22
CA PHE A 83 -2.87 -12.73 -5.75
C PHE A 83 -2.60 -11.26 -6.08
N GLY A 84 -1.80 -10.62 -5.23
CA GLY A 84 -1.41 -9.22 -5.39
C GLY A 84 -0.13 -8.93 -4.62
N SER A 85 0.51 -7.83 -4.98
CA SER A 85 1.64 -7.27 -4.24
C SER A 85 1.14 -6.45 -3.05
N VAL A 86 1.99 -6.21 -2.04
CA VAL A 86 1.68 -5.28 -0.95
C VAL A 86 2.90 -4.42 -0.69
N ARG A 87 2.67 -3.12 -0.52
CA ARG A 87 3.70 -2.13 -0.22
C ARG A 87 3.33 -1.46 1.10
N ILE A 88 3.88 -1.97 2.20
CA ILE A 88 3.52 -1.51 3.54
C ILE A 88 4.05 -0.09 3.79
N CYS A 89 3.22 0.77 4.37
CA CYS A 89 3.57 2.14 4.75
C CYS A 89 3.77 2.25 6.26
N ARG A 90 4.59 3.21 6.68
CA ARG A 90 4.72 3.59 8.09
C ARG A 90 3.51 4.42 8.50
N LYS A 91 3.08 4.32 9.74
CA LYS A 91 2.05 5.21 10.26
C LYS A 91 2.62 6.62 10.40
N ASP A 92 1.90 7.63 9.92
CA ASP A 92 2.27 9.02 10.18
C ASP A 92 2.26 9.27 11.68
N LYS A 93 3.29 9.99 12.16
CA LYS A 93 3.28 10.46 13.54
C LYS A 93 2.13 11.47 13.66
N VAL A 94 1.11 11.11 14.43
CA VAL A 94 0.04 12.05 14.79
C VAL A 94 0.69 13.23 15.52
N MET A 95 0.78 14.38 14.86
CA MET A 95 1.24 15.62 15.49
C MET A 95 0.16 16.08 16.48
N LYS A 96 0.38 15.86 17.78
CA LYS A 96 -0.48 16.37 18.84
C LYS A 96 -0.20 17.86 19.07
N SER A 97 -0.52 18.72 18.10
CA SER A 97 -0.55 20.17 18.31
C SER A 97 -2.00 20.66 18.33
N GLN A 98 -2.74 20.28 19.36
CA GLN A 98 -3.91 21.05 19.76
C GLN A 98 -3.57 21.74 21.07
N SER A 99 -3.11 22.99 20.97
CA SER A 99 -3.19 23.90 22.10
C SER A 99 -4.68 24.10 22.43
N PRO A 100 -5.14 23.91 23.67
CA PRO A 100 -6.53 24.14 24.01
C PRO A 100 -6.88 25.59 23.69
N SER A 101 -7.98 25.80 22.94
CA SER A 101 -8.48 27.15 22.71
C SER A 101 -8.88 27.74 24.06
N ARG A 102 -8.21 28.82 24.44
CA ARG A 102 -8.53 29.56 25.67
C ARG A 102 -9.90 30.20 25.48
N ARG A 103 -10.95 29.56 25.98
CA ARG A 103 -12.26 30.22 26.13
C ARG A 103 -12.07 31.37 27.13
N LYS A 104 -12.40 32.59 26.68
CA LYS A 104 -12.51 33.79 27.51
C LYS A 104 -13.80 33.75 28.31
#